data_AF-A0A958UAQ0-F1
#
_entry.id   AF-A0A958UAQ0-F1
#
_cell.length_a   1.000
_cell.length_b   1.000
_cell.length_c   1.000
_cell.angle_alpha   90.00
_cell.angle_beta   90.00
_cell.angle_gamma   90.00
#
_symmetry.space_group_name_H-M   'P 1'
#
loop_
_entity.id
_entity.type
_entity.pdbx_description
1 polymer ?
#
loop_
_entity_poly.entity_id
_entity_poly.type
_entity_poly.pdbx_seq_one_letter_code
_entity_poly.pdbx_strand_id
1 'polypeptide(L)'
;MPENIDKYAIAGVFHDVGIWTHSFDYLEPSIELAQEYLVKIGKEEWIEEMSLMIDNHHKISRYSKKFSQTVETFRKADWIDVSMGILLFGFERSNFKMIKKAFPTVGFHRFLIKQVFKYFLKHPFNPLPMFKR
;
A
#
# COMPACT_ATOMS: atom_id res chain seq x y z
N MET A 1 0.79 -2.99 18.49
CA MET A 1 2.04 -2.24 18.67
C MET A 1 1.72 -0.76 18.48
N PRO A 2 1.23 -0.08 19.54
CA PRO A 2 0.93 1.36 19.51
C PRO A 2 2.11 2.22 19.01
N GLU A 3 3.34 1.73 19.12
CA GLU A 3 4.57 2.40 18.73
C GLU A 3 4.74 2.62 17.21
N ASN A 4 3.99 1.91 16.36
CA ASN A 4 4.12 2.02 14.90
C ASN A 4 2.95 2.77 14.23
N ILE A 5 2.03 3.34 15.01
CA ILE A 5 0.82 4.01 14.49
C ILE A 5 1.21 5.11 13.49
N ASP A 6 2.17 5.97 13.84
CA ASP A 6 2.58 7.08 12.96
C ASP A 6 3.21 6.57 11.66
N LYS A 7 4.04 5.52 11.74
CA LYS A 7 4.64 4.90 10.54
C LYS A 7 3.57 4.37 9.61
N TYR A 8 2.57 3.66 10.14
CA TYR A 8 1.47 3.14 9.32
C TYR A 8 0.57 4.23 8.77
N ALA A 9 0.30 5.29 9.54
CA ALA A 9 -0.49 6.42 9.07
C ALA A 9 0.20 7.11 7.90
N ILE A 10 1.50 7.40 8.02
CA ILE A 10 2.29 8.03 6.96
C ILE A 10 2.40 7.09 5.76
N ALA A 11 2.80 5.82 5.96
CA ALA A 11 2.87 4.84 4.86
C ALA A 11 1.52 4.67 4.15
N GLY A 12 0.41 4.68 4.89
CA GLY A 12 -0.94 4.62 4.36
C GLY A 12 -1.28 5.80 3.45
N VAL A 13 -0.76 7.00 3.73
CA VAL A 13 -0.92 8.16 2.84
C VAL A 13 -0.08 8.01 1.57
N PHE A 14 1.18 7.58 1.71
CA PHE A 14 2.13 7.64 0.60
C PHE A 14 2.10 6.42 -0.32
N HIS A 15 1.72 5.22 0.14
CA HIS A 15 1.96 3.99 -0.65
C HIS A 15 1.40 4.00 -2.07
N ASP A 16 0.24 4.63 -2.27
CA ASP A 16 -0.46 4.72 -3.56
C ASP A 16 -0.42 6.14 -4.17
N VAL A 17 0.22 7.13 -3.52
CA VAL A 17 0.12 8.53 -3.94
C VAL A 17 0.63 8.76 -5.37
N GLY A 18 1.58 7.93 -5.82
CA GLY A 18 2.12 7.92 -7.17
C GLY A 18 1.05 7.66 -8.25
N ILE A 19 -0.05 6.97 -7.91
CA ILE A 19 -1.17 6.74 -8.85
C ILE A 19 -1.79 8.06 -9.33
N TRP A 20 -1.84 9.07 -8.45
CA TRP A 20 -2.40 10.40 -8.76
C TRP A 20 -1.37 11.37 -9.28
N THR A 21 -0.13 11.28 -8.80
CA THR A 21 0.92 12.25 -9.12
C THR A 21 1.71 11.88 -10.37
N HIS A 22 1.74 10.60 -10.75
CA HIS A 22 2.59 10.10 -11.82
C HIS A 22 1.86 9.16 -12.80
N SER A 23 1.82 7.87 -12.49
CA SER A 23 1.33 6.83 -13.40
C SER A 23 0.83 5.60 -12.62
N PHE A 24 0.40 4.54 -13.30
CA PHE A 24 0.04 3.28 -12.62
C PHE A 24 1.26 2.37 -12.36
N ASP A 25 2.44 2.77 -12.81
CA ASP A 25 3.73 2.34 -12.27
C ASP A 25 4.21 3.38 -11.28
N TYR A 26 3.87 3.18 -10.00
CA TYR A 26 3.82 4.26 -9.01
C TYR A 26 4.68 4.03 -7.76
N LEU A 27 5.28 2.84 -7.60
CA LEU A 27 5.97 2.48 -6.36
C LEU A 27 7.16 3.41 -6.09
N GLU A 28 8.03 3.61 -7.08
CA GLU A 28 9.20 4.47 -6.96
C GLU A 28 8.81 5.94 -6.68
N PRO A 29 7.90 6.57 -7.46
CA PRO A 29 7.43 7.92 -7.13
C PRO A 29 6.78 8.05 -5.75
N SER A 30 6.08 7.01 -5.29
CA SER A 30 5.46 6.99 -3.95
C SER A 30 6.51 6.92 -2.85
N ILE A 31 7.58 6.17 -3.08
CA ILE A 31 8.73 6.07 -2.17
C ILE A 31 9.47 7.40 -2.10
N GLU A 32 9.75 8.05 -3.23
CA GLU A 32 10.42 9.35 -3.29
C GLU A 32 9.64 10.41 -2.50
N LEU A 33 8.33 10.52 -2.72
CA LEU A 33 7.48 11.45 -1.99
C LEU A 33 7.42 11.17 -0.48
N ALA A 34 7.43 9.89 -0.09
CA ALA A 34 7.51 9.50 1.32
C ALA A 34 8.86 9.91 1.93
N GLN A 35 9.97 9.70 1.21
CA GLN A 35 11.31 10.07 1.66
C GLN A 35 11.44 11.57 1.87
N GLU A 36 11.00 12.38 0.90
CA GLU A 36 10.99 13.83 1.01
C GLU A 36 10.19 14.30 2.23
N TYR A 37 9.03 13.70 2.47
CA TYR A 37 8.21 14.02 3.64
C TYR A 37 8.89 13.65 4.95
N LEU A 38 9.52 12.47 5.02
CA LEU A 38 10.23 12.00 6.22
C LEU A 38 11.43 12.89 6.55
N VAL A 39 12.22 13.30 5.55
CA VAL A 39 13.31 14.28 5.74
C VAL A 39 12.75 15.59 6.30
N LYS A 40 11.66 16.09 5.72
CA LYS A 40 11.04 17.35 6.16
C LYS A 40 10.60 17.34 7.63
N ILE A 41 10.22 16.19 8.18
CA ILE A 41 9.79 16.05 9.57
C ILE A 41 10.88 15.51 10.51
N GLY A 42 12.13 15.38 10.03
CA GLY A 42 13.26 14.87 10.82
C GLY A 42 13.10 13.40 11.22
N LYS A 43 12.59 12.57 10.30
CA LYS A 43 12.33 11.13 10.45
C LYS A 43 13.08 10.29 9.42
N GLU A 44 14.28 10.71 9.04
CA GLU A 44 15.12 10.01 8.07
C GLU A 44 15.39 8.56 8.47
N GLU A 45 15.41 8.25 9.77
CA GLU A 45 15.61 6.89 10.28
C GLU A 45 14.46 5.92 9.91
N TRP A 46 13.30 6.44 9.46
CA TRP A 46 12.17 5.63 9.01
C TRP A 46 12.16 5.37 7.51
N ILE A 47 13.04 6.03 6.74
CA ILE A 47 13.05 5.96 5.28
C ILE A 47 13.12 4.51 4.80
N GLU A 48 14.11 3.75 5.26
CA GLU A 48 14.32 2.38 4.78
C GLU A 48 13.12 1.48 5.08
N GLU A 49 12.59 1.56 6.30
CA GLU A 49 11.44 0.76 6.71
C GLU A 49 10.19 1.12 5.91
N MET A 50 9.92 2.41 5.71
CA MET A 50 8.75 2.88 4.97
C MET A 50 8.86 2.59 3.48
N SER A 51 10.04 2.76 2.89
CA SER A 51 10.31 2.33 1.51
C SER A 51 10.04 0.84 1.32
N LEU A 52 10.40 0.01 2.31
CA LEU A 52 10.10 -1.42 2.26
C LEU A 52 8.60 -1.74 2.40
N MET A 53 7.85 -0.99 3.23
CA MET A 53 6.39 -1.12 3.30
C MET A 53 5.74 -0.79 1.96
N ILE A 54 6.12 0.33 1.34
CA ILE A 54 5.58 0.78 0.06
C ILE A 54 6.02 -0.17 -1.06
N ASP A 55 7.29 -0.54 -1.18
CA ASP A 55 7.73 -1.40 -2.28
C ASP A 55 7.11 -2.81 -2.24
N ASN A 56 6.71 -3.29 -1.05
CA ASN A 56 6.28 -4.68 -0.86
C ASN A 56 4.79 -4.84 -0.52
N HIS A 57 3.96 -3.78 -0.51
CA HIS A 57 2.56 -3.91 -0.08
C HIS A 57 1.74 -4.85 -0.98
N HIS A 58 2.04 -4.92 -2.28
CA HIS A 58 1.46 -5.88 -3.22
C HIS A 58 2.24 -7.19 -3.37
N LYS A 59 3.26 -7.46 -2.54
CA LYS A 59 3.97 -8.74 -2.59
C LYS A 59 2.98 -9.89 -2.34
N ILE A 60 2.98 -10.87 -3.24
CA ILE A 60 2.04 -11.99 -3.21
C ILE A 60 2.38 -12.96 -2.07
N SER A 61 3.67 -13.26 -1.93
CA SER A 61 4.19 -14.12 -0.86
C SER A 61 4.41 -13.34 0.44
N ARG A 62 4.47 -14.06 1.56
CA ARG A 62 4.83 -13.47 2.87
C ARG A 62 6.17 -12.74 2.78
N TYR A 63 6.23 -11.56 3.40
CA TYR A 63 7.47 -10.86 3.61
C TYR A 63 8.14 -11.33 4.92
N SER A 64 9.43 -11.69 4.87
CA SER A 64 10.18 -12.25 6.00
C SER A 64 11.60 -11.67 6.16
N LYS A 65 11.88 -10.52 5.54
CA LYS A 65 13.20 -9.86 5.57
C LYS A 65 13.27 -8.77 6.66
N LYS A 66 14.11 -7.75 6.47
CA LYS A 66 14.29 -6.63 7.40
C LYS A 66 12.97 -5.92 7.69
N PHE A 67 12.72 -5.55 8.94
CA PHE A 67 11.43 -4.98 9.38
C PHE A 67 10.22 -5.88 9.08
N SER A 68 10.42 -7.21 9.08
CA SER A 68 9.39 -8.18 8.67
C SER A 68 8.03 -7.96 9.33
N GLN A 69 8.00 -7.63 10.61
CA GLN A 69 6.75 -7.42 11.33
C GLN A 69 5.94 -6.24 10.76
N THR A 70 6.59 -5.09 10.52
CA THR A 70 5.89 -3.89 10.10
C THR A 70 5.51 -3.96 8.63
N VAL A 71 6.43 -4.43 7.78
CA VAL A 71 6.19 -4.63 6.35
C VAL A 71 5.11 -5.68 6.09
N GLU A 72 5.14 -6.83 6.78
CA GLU A 72 4.11 -7.86 6.61
C GLU A 72 2.75 -7.41 7.14
N THR A 73 2.71 -6.62 8.22
CA THR A 73 1.46 -6.03 8.72
C THR A 73 0.84 -5.09 7.68
N PHE A 74 1.64 -4.19 7.11
CA PHE A 74 1.18 -3.25 6.10
C PHE A 74 0.72 -3.96 4.83
N ARG A 75 1.53 -4.92 4.33
CA ARG A 75 1.18 -5.80 3.20
C ARG A 75 -0.16 -6.50 3.42
N LYS A 76 -0.39 -7.11 4.58
CA LYS A 76 -1.66 -7.79 4.88
C LYS A 76 -2.84 -6.80 4.90
N ALA A 77 -2.65 -5.61 5.47
CA ALA A 77 -3.69 -4.59 5.53
C ALA A 77 -4.11 -4.12 4.12
N ASP A 78 -3.13 -3.86 3.25
CA ASP A 78 -3.38 -3.55 1.84
C ASP A 78 -4.17 -4.66 1.14
N TRP A 79 -3.68 -5.90 1.22
CA TRP A 79 -4.36 -7.06 0.63
C TRP A 79 -5.79 -7.26 1.16
N ILE A 80 -6.05 -6.96 2.43
CA ILE A 80 -7.42 -6.99 2.99
C ILE A 80 -8.28 -5.94 2.28
N ASP A 81 -7.82 -4.71 2.09
CA ASP A 81 -8.62 -3.66 1.44
C ASP A 81 -8.79 -3.90 -0.06
N VAL A 82 -7.72 -4.15 -0.81
CA VAL A 82 -7.82 -4.32 -2.28
C VAL A 82 -8.57 -5.59 -2.67
N SER A 83 -8.56 -6.62 -1.83
CA SER A 83 -9.40 -7.81 -2.00
C SER A 83 -10.82 -7.66 -1.46
N MET A 84 -11.17 -6.50 -0.89
CA MET A 84 -12.45 -6.23 -0.24
C MET A 84 -12.80 -7.28 0.85
N GLY A 85 -11.80 -7.72 1.61
CA GLY A 85 -11.95 -8.67 2.71
C GLY A 85 -12.14 -10.13 2.27
N ILE A 86 -11.78 -10.47 1.03
CA ILE A 86 -11.67 -11.88 0.59
C ILE A 86 -10.46 -12.54 1.26
N LEU A 87 -9.31 -11.86 1.27
CA LEU A 87 -8.13 -12.27 2.02
C LEU A 87 -8.13 -11.57 3.38
N LEU A 88 -8.13 -12.35 4.47
CA LEU A 88 -8.24 -11.82 5.83
C LEU A 88 -7.03 -12.09 6.72
N PHE A 89 -6.18 -13.08 6.41
CA PHE A 89 -4.97 -13.37 7.20
C PHE A 89 -5.20 -13.54 8.73
N GLY A 90 -6.35 -14.05 9.13
CA GLY A 90 -6.76 -14.17 10.54
C GLY A 90 -7.45 -12.94 11.13
N PHE A 91 -7.63 -11.87 10.35
CA PHE A 91 -8.42 -10.71 10.73
C PHE A 91 -9.92 -11.04 10.73
N GLU A 92 -10.63 -10.64 11.78
CA GLU A 92 -12.06 -10.97 11.88
C GLU A 92 -12.89 -10.22 10.84
N ARG A 93 -13.79 -10.96 10.18
CA ARG A 93 -14.70 -10.40 9.16
C ARG A 93 -15.65 -9.35 9.76
N SER A 94 -16.04 -9.49 11.03
CA SER A 94 -16.83 -8.50 11.79
C SER A 94 -16.10 -7.16 11.87
N ASN A 95 -14.81 -7.17 12.23
CA ASN A 95 -13.99 -5.98 12.33
C ASN A 95 -13.81 -5.30 10.96
N PHE A 96 -13.58 -6.08 9.90
CA PHE A 96 -13.54 -5.53 8.54
C PHE A 96 -14.85 -4.83 8.15
N LYS A 97 -16.00 -5.45 8.41
CA LYS A 97 -17.32 -4.83 8.14
C LYS A 97 -17.52 -3.53 8.92
N MET A 98 -17.08 -3.50 10.18
CA MET A 98 -17.14 -2.30 11.02
C MET A 98 -16.28 -1.17 10.45
N ILE A 99 -15.04 -1.47 10.05
CA ILE A 99 -14.13 -0.50 9.43
C ILE A 99 -14.72 0.03 8.12
N LYS A 100 -15.20 -0.84 7.23
CA LYS A 100 -15.82 -0.42 5.96
C LYS A 100 -17.08 0.42 6.14
N LYS A 101 -17.83 0.21 7.24
CA LYS A 101 -18.98 1.04 7.58
C LYS A 101 -18.54 2.42 8.08
N ALA A 102 -17.48 2.49 8.88
CA ALA A 102 -16.93 3.75 9.39
C ALA A 102 -16.21 4.57 8.29
N PHE A 103 -15.53 3.88 7.37
CA PHE A 103 -14.75 4.45 6.27
C PHE A 103 -15.22 3.87 4.93
N PRO A 104 -16.38 4.32 4.41
CA PRO A 104 -16.92 3.81 3.17
C PRO A 104 -16.05 4.19 1.98
N THR A 105 -15.80 3.22 1.08
CA THR A 105 -15.06 3.48 -0.16
C THR A 105 -15.96 4.16 -1.18
N VAL A 106 -15.80 5.47 -1.35
CA VAL A 106 -16.58 6.31 -2.27
C VAL A 106 -16.00 6.21 -3.70
N GLY A 107 -16.00 5.00 -4.26
CA GLY A 107 -15.57 4.74 -5.64
C GLY A 107 -14.09 4.39 -5.84
N PHE A 108 -13.30 4.29 -4.76
CA PHE A 108 -11.87 3.99 -4.81
C PHE A 108 -11.53 2.72 -5.63
N HIS A 109 -12.13 1.57 -5.31
CA HIS A 109 -11.88 0.34 -6.06
C HIS A 109 -12.28 0.43 -7.55
N ARG A 110 -13.34 1.19 -7.87
CA ARG A 110 -13.72 1.45 -9.27
C ARG A 110 -12.67 2.30 -9.99
N PHE A 111 -12.11 3.28 -9.28
CA PHE A 111 -11.00 4.08 -9.77
C PHE A 111 -9.77 3.21 -10.05
N LEU A 112 -9.36 2.34 -9.12
CA LEU A 112 -8.23 1.42 -9.32
C LEU A 112 -8.42 0.53 -10.57
N ILE A 113 -9.60 -0.09 -10.72
CA ILE A 113 -9.93 -0.89 -11.90
C ILE A 113 -9.75 -0.07 -13.19
N LYS A 114 -10.23 1.18 -13.22
CA LYS A 114 -10.07 2.07 -14.38
C LYS A 114 -8.61 2.37 -14.68
N GLN A 115 -7.77 2.54 -13.65
CA GLN A 115 -6.33 2.79 -13.83
C GLN A 115 -5.61 1.54 -14.38
N VAL A 116 -5.93 0.34 -13.89
CA VAL A 116 -5.45 -0.94 -14.45
C VAL A 116 -5.79 -1.02 -15.95
N PHE A 117 -7.05 -0.78 -16.32
CA PHE A 117 -7.47 -0.85 -17.72
C PHE A 117 -6.71 0.15 -18.61
N LYS A 118 -6.60 1.41 -18.18
CA LYS A 118 -5.85 2.43 -18.92
C LYS A 118 -4.38 2.07 -19.10
N TYR A 119 -3.75 1.53 -18.06
CA TYR A 119 -2.35 1.14 -18.10
C TYR A 119 -2.13 -0.08 -18.98
N PHE A 120 -3.00 -1.10 -18.88
CA PHE A 120 -3.00 -2.29 -19.74
C PHE A 120 -3.03 -1.95 -21.23
N LEU A 121 -3.81 -0.95 -21.65
CA LEU A 121 -3.88 -0.51 -23.06
C LEU A 121 -2.52 -0.04 -23.61
N LYS A 122 -1.63 0.47 -22.74
CA LYS A 122 -0.28 0.91 -23.11
C LYS A 122 0.79 -0.16 -22.84
N HIS A 123 0.56 -1.03 -21.86
CA HIS A 123 1.53 -2.00 -21.34
C HIS A 123 0.91 -3.42 -21.25
N PRO A 124 0.53 -4.05 -22.37
CA PRO A 124 -0.23 -5.31 -22.36
C PRO A 124 0.54 -6.50 -21.76
N PHE A 125 1.88 -6.48 -21.81
CA PHE A 125 2.73 -7.55 -21.27
C PHE A 125 3.14 -7.35 -19.81
N ASN A 126 2.89 -6.15 -19.24
CA ASN A 126 3.15 -5.86 -17.83
C ASN A 126 2.12 -4.86 -17.28
N PRO A 127 0.84 -5.25 -17.17
CA PRO A 127 -0.24 -4.31 -16.84
C PRO A 127 -0.38 -3.99 -15.34
N LEU A 128 0.35 -4.71 -14.50
CA LEU A 128 0.29 -4.61 -13.04
C LEU A 128 1.72 -4.52 -12.49
N PRO A 129 2.42 -3.41 -12.76
CA PRO A 129 3.85 -3.26 -12.48
C PRO A 129 4.19 -3.28 -10.99
N MET A 130 3.21 -2.97 -10.15
CA MET A 130 3.35 -2.95 -8.69
C MET A 130 3.43 -4.35 -8.05
N PHE A 131 3.05 -5.43 -8.75
CA PHE A 131 3.12 -6.77 -8.16
C PHE A 131 4.56 -7.25 -8.00
N LYS A 132 4.88 -7.75 -6.81
CA LYS A 132 6.15 -8.41 -6.49
C LYS A 132 5.92 -9.89 -6.24
N ARG A 133 6.82 -10.73 -6.74
CA ARG A 133 6.87 -12.18 -6.45
C ARG A 133 7.49 -12.40 -5.07
#